data_AF-A0A8U0QH44-F1
#
_entry.id   AF-A0A8U0QH44-F1
#
_cell.length_a   1.000
_cell.length_b   1.000
_cell.length_c   1.000
_cell.angle_alpha   90.00
_cell.angle_beta   90.00
_cell.angle_gamma   90.00
#
_symmetry.space_group_name_H-M   'P 1'
#
loop_
_entity.id
_entity.type
_entity.pdbx_description
1 polymer ?
#
loop_
_entity_poly.entity_id
_entity_poly.type
_entity_poly.pdbx_seq_one_letter_code
_entity_poly.pdbx_strand_id
1 'polypeptide(L)' 'MVGYCPICGKPVYFGEKKRSLGRDYHPLCLKCQQCQRQLTPGQHAEHDEKPYYTNCYM' A
#
# COMPACT_ATOMS: atom_id res chain seq x y z
N MET A 1 18.02 4.40 -4.64
CA MET A 1 17.40 4.04 -3.35
C MET A 1 16.25 3.11 -3.64
N VAL A 2 16.31 1.90 -3.12
CA VAL A 2 15.23 0.92 -3.23
C VAL A 2 14.25 1.18 -2.09
N GLY A 3 12.96 1.33 -2.40
CA GLY A 3 11.92 1.39 -1.37
C GLY A 3 11.65 -0.02 -0.86
N TYR A 4 11.15 -0.18 0.36
CA TYR A 4 10.73 -1.49 0.87
C TYR A 4 9.23 -1.47 1.11
N CYS A 5 8.54 -2.51 0.63
CA CYS A 5 7.10 -2.60 0.83
C CYS A 5 6.81 -3.06 2.26
N PRO A 6 6.05 -2.30 3.07
CA PRO A 6 5.73 -2.69 4.44
C PRO A 6 4.80 -3.90 4.53
N ILE A 7 4.19 -4.32 3.41
CA ILE A 7 3.23 -5.44 3.36
C ILE A 7 3.90 -6.79 3.17
N CYS A 8 4.92 -6.84 2.30
CA CYS A 8 5.61 -8.08 1.99
C CYS A 8 7.08 -8.08 2.41
N GLY A 9 7.61 -6.95 2.90
CA GLY A 9 9.01 -6.78 3.28
C GLY A 9 9.99 -6.82 2.10
N LYS A 10 9.50 -6.91 0.85
CA LYS A 10 10.36 -7.05 -0.34
C LYS A 10 10.77 -5.68 -0.89
N PRO A 11 11.95 -5.61 -1.55
CA PRO A 11 12.36 -4.41 -2.26
C PRO A 11 11.38 -4.06 -3.37
N VAL A 12 11.04 -2.78 -3.44
CA VAL A 12 10.21 -2.15 -4.46
C VAL A 12 11.13 -1.40 -5.40
N TYR A 13 11.22 -1.89 -6.64
CA TYR A 13 12.02 -1.26 -7.68
C TYR A 13 11.28 -0.08 -8.29
N PHE A 14 12.02 0.80 -8.95
CA PHE A 14 11.47 2.04 -9.53
C PHE A 14 10.37 1.79 -10.58
N GLY A 15 10.38 0.65 -11.26
CA GLY A 15 9.35 0.27 -12.25
C GLY A 15 8.02 -0.15 -11.63
N GLU A 16 8.02 -0.62 -10.39
CA GLU A 16 6.83 -1.18 -9.72
C GLU A 16 6.50 -0.42 -8.43
N LYS A 17 7.16 0.71 -8.17
CA LYS A 17 6.89 1.48 -6.95
C LYS A 17 5.64 2.34 -7.07
N LYS A 18 4.72 2.11 -6.15
CA LYS A 18 3.58 2.99 -5.87
C LYS A 18 3.87 3.74 -4.60
N ARG A 19 4.14 5.05 -4.72
CA ARG A 19 4.31 5.92 -3.55
C ARG A 19 2.93 6.29 -2.99
N SER A 20 2.70 6.01 -1.72
CA SER A 20 1.49 6.42 -1.00
C SER A 20 1.78 6.73 0.45
N LEU A 21 1.16 7.78 0.98
CA LEU A 21 1.33 8.23 2.36
C LEU A 21 2.83 8.37 2.79
N GLY A 22 3.71 8.65 1.82
CA GLY A 22 5.15 8.78 2.05
C GLY A 22 5.95 7.47 2.00
N ARG A 23 5.31 6.30 1.84
CA ARG A 23 5.92 4.98 1.74
C ARG A 23 5.82 4.39 0.32
N ASP A 24 6.68 3.41 0.01
CA ASP A 24 6.68 2.71 -1.28
C ASP A 24 5.99 1.34 -1.15
N TYR A 25 5.05 1.08 -2.04
CA TYR A 25 4.28 -0.16 -2.10
C TYR A 25 4.41 -0.83 -3.46
N HIS A 26 4.24 -2.15 -3.51
CA HIS A 26 3.97 -2.82 -4.77
C HIS A 26 2.51 -2.59 -5.21
N PRO A 27 2.23 -2.49 -6.52
CA PRO A 27 0.87 -2.38 -7.06
C PRO A 27 -0.05 -3.53 -6.62
N LEU A 28 0.51 -4.72 -6.39
CA LEU A 28 -0.21 -5.89 -5.93
C LEU A 28 -0.36 -5.96 -4.40
N CYS A 29 0.55 -5.32 -3.66
CA CYS A 29 0.54 -5.29 -2.20
C CYS A 29 -0.35 -4.19 -1.64
N LEU A 30 -0.57 -3.11 -2.40
CA LEU A 30 -1.44 -2.01 -2.06
C LEU A 30 -2.92 -2.43 -2.21
N LYS A 31 -3.38 -3.31 -1.31
CA LYS A 31 -4.75 -3.84 -1.29
C LYS A 31 -5.29 -3.84 0.13
N CYS A 32 -6.60 -3.62 0.23
CA CYS A 32 -7.34 -3.59 1.48
C CYS A 32 -7.28 -4.96 2.18
N GLN A 33 -6.85 -5.02 3.44
CA GLN A 33 -6.83 -6.30 4.17
C GLN A 33 -8.25 -6.84 4.42
N GLN A 34 -9.21 -5.95 4.66
CA GLN A 34 -10.59 -6.28 5.01
C GLN A 34 -11.45 -6.63 3.79
N CYS A 35 -11.29 -5.87 2.71
CA CYS A 35 -12.13 -5.92 1.53
C CYS A 35 -11.43 -6.51 0.30
N GLN A 36 -10.14 -6.83 0.41
CA GLN A 36 -9.28 -7.42 -0.63
C GLN A 36 -9.22 -6.66 -1.97
N ARG A 37 -9.86 -5.49 -2.06
CA ARG A 37 -9.82 -4.61 -3.23
C ARG A 37 -8.46 -3.92 -3.34
N GLN A 38 -7.98 -3.78 -4.57
CA GLN A 38 -6.83 -2.94 -4.88
C GLN A 38 -7.12 -1.50 -4.44
N LEU A 39 -6.17 -0.93 -3.72
CA LEU A 39 -6.27 0.43 -3.22
C LEU A 39 -5.61 1.37 -4.22
N THR A 40 -6.32 2.42 -4.56
CA THR A 40 -5.78 3.47 -5.42
C THR A 40 -4.88 4.37 -4.57
N PRO A 41 -3.70 4.77 -5.06
CA PRO A 41 -2.89 5.78 -4.38
C PRO A 41 -3.69 7.08 -4.21
N GLY A 42 -3.79 7.56 -2.96
CA GLY A 42 -4.51 8.79 -2.60
C GLY A 42 -5.91 8.60 -1.99
N GLN A 43 -6.49 7.40 -2.00
CA GLN A 43 -7.83 7.12 -1.48
C GLN A 43 -7.88 5.99 -0.43
N HIS A 44 -6.78 5.80 0.29
CA HIS A 44 -6.65 4.80 1.33
C HIS A 44 -5.99 5.38 2.57
N ALA A 45 -6.30 4.79 3.72
CA ALA A 45 -5.70 5.11 5.00
C ALA A 45 -4.72 4.00 5.40
N GLU A 46 -3.61 4.34 6.03
CA GLU A 46 -2.77 3.35 6.71
C GLU A 46 -3.23 3.21 8.16
N HIS A 47 -3.44 1.98 8.61
CA HIS A 47 -3.75 1.64 9.98
C HIS A 47 -2.99 0.38 10.36
N ASP A 48 -2.36 0.32 11.54
CA ASP A 48 -1.58 -0.86 11.98
C ASP A 48 -0.58 -1.36 10.92
N GLU A 49 0.12 -0.43 10.26
CA GLU A 49 1.09 -0.71 9.18
C GLU A 49 0.50 -1.42 7.94
N LYS A 50 -0.82 -1.47 7.83
CA LYS A 50 -1.58 -2.08 6.73
C LYS A 50 -2.45 -1.02 6.05
N PRO A 51 -2.57 -1.04 4.71
CA PRO A 51 -3.38 -0.11 3.97
C PRO A 51 -4.83 -0.60 3.97
N TYR A 52 -5.74 0.27 4.40
CA TYR A 52 -7.18 0.08 4.43
C TYR A 52 -7.85 1.08 3.51
N TYR A 53 -9.00 0.71 2.92
CA TYR A 53 -9.81 1.67 2.19
C TYR A 53 -10.33 2.71 3.18
N THR A 54 -10.36 4.00 2.81
CA THR A 54 -10.94 5.05 3.68
C THR A 54 -12.37 4.69 4.11
N ASN A 55 -13.11 3.98 3.26
CA ASN A 55 -14.47 3.50 3.50
C ASN A 55 -14.56 2.19 4.31
N CYS A 56 -13.48 1.39 4.39
CA CYS A 56 -13.45 0.17 5.22
C CYS A 56 -12.84 0.41 6.60
N TYR A 57 -12.11 1.52 6.77
CA TYR A 57 -11.68 2.00 8.06
C TYR A 57 -12.85 2.52 8.93
N MET A 58 -14.04 2.74 8.33
CA MET A 58 -15.25 3.19 9.02
C MET A 58 -15.99 2.05 9.70
#